data_AF-A0A2E7VD86-F1
#
_entry.id   AF-A0A2E7VD86-F1
#
_cell.length_a   1.000
_cell.length_b   1.000
_cell.length_c   1.000
_cell.angle_alpha   90.00
_cell.angle_beta   90.00
_cell.angle_gamma   90.00
#
_symmetry.space_group_name_H-M   'P 1'
#
loop_
_entity.id
_entity.type
_entity.pdbx_description
1 polymer ?
#
loop_
_entity_poly.entity_id
_entity_poly.type
_entity_poly.pdbx_seq_one_letter_code
_entity_poly.pdbx_strand_id
1 'polypeptide(L)'
;MLAGPALIQAKNDKKPGSSLDGYRFEFPCKGKMPDKPKKGAGCQSALVKGDPFKTDNFKKAVNFGGEAGKTYKITLRFRGVVEPMMYKNGKMDGDYFYIGGEPNNRTYNIYKIDIASPKSHYFLNRQDRVGHRIFTIDYVKTIEIEGGSQITLSGDGQNGKLISNFAQHVVPDVAPAPKPYHGQFIQIDVVKVEESK
;
A
#
# COMPACT_ATOMS: atom_id res chain seq x y z
N MET A 1 -12.75 -36.70 6.28
CA MET A 1 -11.44 -36.06 6.08
C MET A 1 -11.69 -34.66 5.54
N LEU A 2 -11.54 -33.63 6.38
CA LEU A 2 -11.73 -32.23 5.99
C LEU A 2 -10.39 -31.69 5.49
N ALA A 3 -10.30 -31.37 4.20
CA ALA A 3 -9.18 -30.63 3.65
C ALA A 3 -9.21 -29.21 4.23
N GLY A 4 -8.27 -28.90 5.12
CA GLY A 4 -8.15 -27.59 5.74
C GLY A 4 -7.65 -26.50 4.75
N PRO A 5 -7.90 -25.21 5.06
CA PRO A 5 -7.60 -24.07 4.18
C PRO A 5 -6.13 -23.88 3.79
N ALA A 6 -5.19 -24.56 4.47
CA ALA A 6 -3.75 -24.43 4.23
C ALA A 6 -3.28 -24.92 2.84
N LEU A 7 -3.97 -25.87 2.22
CA LEU A 7 -3.57 -26.45 0.93
C LEU A 7 -3.91 -25.58 -0.29
N ILE A 8 -4.89 -24.67 -0.16
CA ILE A 8 -5.30 -23.76 -1.23
C ILE A 8 -4.35 -22.55 -1.28
N GLN A 9 -3.93 -22.05 -0.11
CA GLN A 9 -2.97 -20.95 0.00
C GLN A 9 -1.61 -21.31 -0.63
N ALA A 10 -1.05 -22.47 -0.27
CA ALA A 10 0.28 -22.90 -0.73
C ALA A 10 0.37 -23.19 -2.24
N LYS A 11 -0.75 -23.52 -2.91
CA LYS A 11 -0.77 -23.71 -4.38
C LYS A 11 -0.77 -22.39 -5.14
N ASN A 12 -1.42 -21.36 -4.59
CA ASN A 12 -1.48 -20.04 -5.23
C ASN A 12 -0.15 -19.31 -5.14
N ASP A 13 0.62 -19.48 -4.06
CA ASP A 13 1.93 -18.82 -3.84
C ASP A 13 2.96 -19.08 -4.96
N LYS A 14 2.75 -20.10 -5.80
CA LYS A 14 3.60 -20.37 -6.97
C LYS A 14 3.25 -19.53 -8.20
N LYS A 15 2.02 -19.02 -8.33
CA LYS A 15 1.61 -18.23 -9.50
C LYS A 15 2.19 -16.81 -9.38
N PRO A 16 2.89 -16.30 -10.41
CA PRO A 16 3.34 -14.90 -10.46
C PRO A 16 2.23 -13.92 -10.07
N GLY A 17 2.54 -12.98 -9.17
CA GLY A 17 1.63 -11.93 -8.71
C GLY A 17 0.58 -12.32 -7.67
N SER A 18 0.29 -13.61 -7.47
CA SER A 18 -0.76 -14.06 -6.53
C SER A 18 -0.62 -13.55 -5.10
N SER A 19 0.62 -13.36 -4.62
CA SER A 19 0.91 -12.88 -3.27
C SER A 19 0.67 -11.37 -3.08
N LEU A 20 0.45 -10.63 -4.17
CA LEU A 20 0.12 -9.20 -4.17
C LEU A 20 -1.36 -8.94 -4.42
N ASP A 21 -2.05 -9.85 -5.13
CA ASP A 21 -3.44 -9.65 -5.54
C ASP A 21 -4.38 -9.58 -4.34
N GLY A 22 -5.08 -8.46 -4.20
CA GLY A 22 -5.95 -8.17 -3.08
C GLY A 22 -5.26 -7.71 -1.80
N TYR A 23 -3.93 -7.51 -1.80
CA TYR A 23 -3.22 -7.03 -0.60
C TYR A 23 -3.67 -5.61 -0.22
N ARG A 24 -3.73 -5.34 1.08
CA ARG A 24 -4.11 -4.03 1.63
C ARG A 24 -3.05 -3.47 2.56
N PHE A 25 -2.64 -2.24 2.28
CA PHE A 25 -2.00 -1.37 3.25
C PHE A 25 -3.09 -0.67 4.04
N GLU A 26 -3.05 -0.72 5.37
CA GLU A 26 -4.09 -0.11 6.20
C GLU A 26 -3.50 0.65 7.39
N PHE A 27 -3.90 1.92 7.50
CA PHE A 27 -3.74 2.76 8.69
C PHE A 27 -5.14 3.05 9.26
N PRO A 28 -5.73 2.11 10.03
CA PRO A 28 -7.00 2.35 10.69
C PRO A 28 -6.88 3.48 11.71
N CYS A 29 -7.89 4.34 11.77
CA CYS A 29 -8.09 5.23 12.91
C CYS A 29 -8.57 4.41 14.11
N LYS A 30 -8.12 4.78 15.32
CA LYS A 30 -8.65 4.19 16.56
C LYS A 30 -10.13 4.53 16.73
N GLY A 31 -10.92 3.56 17.20
CA GLY A 31 -12.35 3.73 17.47
C GLY A 31 -13.23 3.62 16.21
N LYS A 32 -14.37 4.30 16.21
CA LYS A 32 -15.32 4.34 15.08
C LYS A 32 -15.27 5.70 14.38
N MET A 33 -15.61 5.71 13.09
CA MET A 33 -15.79 6.97 12.37
C MET A 33 -16.96 7.75 12.99
N PRO A 34 -16.80 9.05 13.29
CA PRO A 34 -17.92 9.89 13.69
C PRO A 34 -18.95 10.01 12.57
N ASP A 35 -20.24 10.11 12.90
CA ASP A 35 -21.30 10.27 11.88
C ASP A 35 -21.13 11.54 11.03
N LYS A 36 -20.57 12.60 11.65
CA LYS A 36 -20.26 13.88 11.01
C LYS A 36 -18.83 14.30 11.33
N PRO A 37 -17.80 13.77 10.63
CA PRO A 37 -16.42 14.13 10.88
C PRO A 37 -16.19 15.63 10.63
N LYS A 38 -15.35 16.26 11.46
CA LYS A 38 -14.95 17.66 11.23
C LYS A 38 -14.03 17.75 10.02
N LYS A 39 -14.18 18.78 9.19
CA LYS A 39 -13.25 19.06 8.08
C LYS A 39 -11.82 19.19 8.61
N GLY A 40 -10.87 18.47 8.01
CA GLY A 40 -9.48 18.46 8.45
C GLY A 40 -9.26 17.68 9.76
N ALA A 41 -10.16 16.75 10.13
CA ALA A 41 -9.93 15.92 11.31
C ALA A 41 -8.79 14.93 11.07
N GLY A 42 -7.82 14.93 11.98
CA GLY A 42 -6.90 13.81 12.17
C GLY A 42 -7.47 12.76 13.11
N CYS A 43 -6.78 11.63 13.22
CA CYS A 43 -7.05 10.60 14.22
C CYS A 43 -5.75 9.97 14.70
N GLN A 44 -5.80 9.30 15.86
CA GLN A 44 -4.73 8.41 16.28
C GLN A 44 -4.79 7.12 15.47
N SER A 45 -3.65 6.65 14.96
CA SER A 45 -3.55 5.34 14.32
C SER A 45 -3.82 4.22 15.32
N ALA A 46 -4.63 3.24 14.94
CA ALA A 46 -4.89 2.06 15.75
C ALA A 46 -3.72 1.06 15.73
N LEU A 47 -2.68 1.30 14.91
CA LEU A 47 -1.46 0.48 14.90
C LEU A 47 -0.51 0.83 16.05
N VAL A 48 -0.64 2.02 16.65
CA VAL A 48 0.23 2.48 17.74
C VAL A 48 0.06 1.56 18.95
N LYS A 49 1.16 0.87 19.32
CA LYS A 49 1.24 -0.03 20.48
C LYS A 49 2.14 0.51 21.60
N GLY A 50 2.83 1.61 21.37
CA GLY A 50 3.77 2.21 22.30
C GLY A 50 4.20 3.59 21.83
N ASP A 51 5.50 3.83 21.72
CA ASP A 51 6.05 5.07 21.16
C ASP A 51 5.48 5.29 19.73
N PRO A 52 4.69 6.36 19.52
CA PRO A 52 4.03 6.60 18.24
C PRO A 52 5.01 6.83 17.08
N PHE A 53 6.24 7.27 17.36
CA PHE A 53 7.28 7.45 16.34
C PHE A 53 8.00 6.14 15.97
N LYS A 54 7.69 5.04 16.66
CA LYS A 54 8.35 3.73 16.45
C LYS A 54 7.39 2.58 16.22
N THR A 55 6.12 2.73 16.58
CA THR A 55 5.15 1.63 16.59
C THR A 55 3.98 1.82 15.63
N ASP A 56 3.87 2.98 14.98
CA ASP A 56 2.89 3.20 13.90
C ASP A 56 3.43 2.68 12.56
N ASN A 57 3.62 1.37 12.45
CA ASN A 57 4.11 0.75 11.22
C ASN A 57 3.67 -0.70 11.12
N PHE A 58 3.80 -1.24 9.91
CA PHE A 58 3.67 -2.65 9.63
C PHE A 58 4.61 -3.07 8.51
N LYS A 59 4.95 -4.36 8.49
CA LYS A 59 5.76 -4.97 7.46
C LYS A 59 5.25 -6.37 7.17
N LYS A 60 5.08 -6.70 5.90
CA LYS A 60 4.76 -8.04 5.42
C LYS A 60 5.77 -8.43 4.35
N ALA A 61 6.48 -9.53 4.57
CA ALA A 61 7.25 -10.18 3.53
C ALA A 61 6.40 -11.25 2.84
N VAL A 62 6.43 -11.27 1.52
CA VAL A 62 5.87 -12.31 0.66
C VAL A 62 6.89 -12.68 -0.40
N ASN A 63 6.79 -13.89 -0.96
CA ASN A 63 7.58 -14.26 -2.12
C ASN A 63 6.75 -14.06 -3.39
N PHE A 64 7.41 -13.59 -4.44
CA PHE A 64 6.83 -13.56 -5.76
C PHE A 64 6.83 -14.98 -6.34
N GLY A 65 5.68 -15.41 -6.86
CA GLY A 65 5.60 -16.66 -7.61
C GLY A 65 6.37 -16.59 -8.94
N GLY A 66 6.35 -17.67 -9.72
CA GLY A 66 7.10 -17.78 -10.96
C GLY A 66 8.39 -18.56 -10.84
N GLU A 67 9.00 -18.83 -11.99
CA GLU A 67 10.22 -19.62 -12.10
C GLU A 67 11.44 -18.75 -11.80
N ALA A 68 12.35 -19.25 -10.96
CA ALA A 68 13.59 -18.54 -10.64
C ALA A 68 14.44 -18.31 -11.90
N GLY A 69 15.03 -17.13 -12.01
CA GLY A 69 15.82 -16.72 -13.19
C GLY A 69 14.98 -16.14 -14.33
N LYS A 70 13.65 -16.16 -14.24
CA LYS A 70 12.75 -15.44 -15.15
C LYS A 70 12.32 -14.11 -14.56
N THR A 71 12.21 -13.10 -15.40
CA THR A 71 11.67 -11.78 -15.03
C THR A 71 10.24 -11.65 -15.53
N TYR A 72 9.38 -11.05 -14.71
CA TYR A 72 7.98 -10.82 -15.05
C TYR A 72 7.66 -9.33 -14.97
N LYS A 73 6.95 -8.83 -15.98
CA LYS A 73 6.26 -7.53 -15.94
C LYS A 73 4.90 -7.74 -15.29
N ILE A 74 4.68 -7.07 -14.16
CA ILE A 74 3.42 -7.12 -13.44
C ILE A 74 2.76 -5.74 -13.44
N THR A 75 1.55 -5.67 -14.00
CA THR A 75 0.69 -4.49 -13.93
C THR A 75 -0.18 -4.59 -12.69
N LEU A 76 -0.02 -3.64 -11.79
CA LEU A 76 -0.74 -3.49 -10.53
C LEU A 76 -1.68 -2.30 -10.61
N ARG A 77 -2.90 -2.44 -10.09
CA ARG A 77 -3.81 -1.33 -9.83
C ARG A 77 -3.76 -0.98 -8.34
N PHE A 78 -3.63 0.30 -8.06
CA PHE A 78 -3.62 0.86 -6.70
C PHE A 78 -4.86 1.70 -6.50
N ARG A 79 -5.69 1.31 -5.53
CA ARG A 79 -6.95 2.01 -5.21
C ARG A 79 -7.00 2.33 -3.72
N GLY A 80 -7.35 3.54 -3.33
CA GLY A 80 -7.24 3.87 -1.90
C GLY A 80 -7.67 5.27 -1.51
N VAL A 81 -7.54 5.54 -0.22
CA VAL A 81 -7.71 6.86 0.40
C VAL A 81 -6.45 7.14 1.20
N VAL A 82 -5.71 8.19 0.84
CA VAL A 82 -4.38 8.49 1.39
C VAL A 82 -4.20 9.98 1.63
N GLU A 83 -3.22 10.30 2.47
CA GLU A 83 -2.68 11.65 2.63
C GLU A 83 -1.42 11.84 1.76
N PRO A 84 -1.05 13.10 1.43
CA PRO A 84 0.02 13.36 0.48
C PRO A 84 1.39 13.18 1.14
N MET A 85 2.33 12.56 0.43
CA MET A 85 3.71 12.46 0.87
C MET A 85 4.68 12.97 -0.20
N MET A 86 5.79 13.58 0.23
CA MET A 86 6.86 14.00 -0.67
C MET A 86 8.06 13.07 -0.55
N TYR A 87 8.65 12.76 -1.70
CA TYR A 87 9.86 11.96 -1.82
C TYR A 87 10.91 12.72 -2.63
N LYS A 88 12.17 12.36 -2.42
CA LYS A 88 13.32 12.97 -3.13
C LYS A 88 14.32 11.89 -3.55
N ASN A 89 15.29 12.29 -4.36
CA ASN A 89 16.43 11.45 -4.77
C ASN A 89 16.02 10.14 -5.49
N GLY A 90 14.84 10.13 -6.11
CA GLY A 90 14.37 9.07 -7.00
C GLY A 90 13.68 9.68 -8.22
N LYS A 91 12.72 8.95 -8.79
CA LYS A 91 12.02 9.36 -10.01
C LYS A 91 10.51 9.39 -9.79
N MET A 92 9.89 10.52 -10.11
CA MET A 92 8.44 10.64 -10.20
C MET A 92 7.94 9.86 -11.42
N ASP A 93 6.85 9.10 -11.25
CA ASP A 93 6.17 8.43 -12.35
C ASP A 93 4.65 8.68 -12.25
N GLY A 94 4.25 9.84 -12.75
CA GLY A 94 2.90 10.36 -12.62
C GLY A 94 2.60 10.88 -11.21
N ASP A 95 1.31 10.93 -10.88
CA ASP A 95 0.88 11.72 -9.74
C ASP A 95 1.05 11.06 -8.37
N TYR A 96 1.17 9.75 -8.30
CA TYR A 96 1.12 9.03 -7.02
C TYR A 96 2.27 8.07 -6.82
N PHE A 97 2.92 7.64 -7.89
CA PHE A 97 3.96 6.62 -7.86
C PHE A 97 5.35 7.26 -7.91
N TYR A 98 6.25 6.77 -7.05
CA TYR A 98 7.63 7.25 -6.99
C TYR A 98 8.58 6.06 -6.96
N ILE A 99 9.58 6.07 -7.83
CA ILE A 99 10.54 4.99 -8.02
C ILE A 99 11.83 5.35 -7.28
N GLY A 100 12.28 4.47 -6.39
CA GLY A 100 13.48 4.67 -5.60
C GLY A 100 13.38 5.83 -4.62
N GLY A 101 14.52 6.46 -4.32
CA GLY A 101 14.60 7.64 -3.46
C GLY A 101 14.20 7.41 -2.00
N GLU A 102 13.85 8.49 -1.31
CA GLU A 102 13.60 8.51 0.13
C GLU A 102 12.53 9.54 0.55
N PRO A 103 11.88 9.34 1.72
CA PRO A 103 10.97 10.31 2.31
C PRO A 103 11.60 11.70 2.49
N ASN A 104 10.85 12.75 2.16
CA ASN A 104 11.28 14.15 2.35
C ASN A 104 10.39 14.92 3.34
N ASN A 105 9.56 14.23 4.10
CA ASN A 105 8.72 14.79 5.16
C ASN A 105 8.59 13.76 6.30
N ARG A 106 8.36 14.22 7.52
CA ARG A 106 8.25 13.35 8.72
C ARG A 106 6.84 13.33 9.32
N THR A 107 5.86 13.86 8.58
CA THR A 107 4.49 14.05 9.09
C THR A 107 3.51 13.04 8.54
N TYR A 108 3.72 12.60 7.30
CA TYR A 108 2.70 11.86 6.54
C TYR A 108 3.07 10.39 6.37
N ASN A 109 2.03 9.55 6.34
CA ASN A 109 2.11 8.13 6.14
C ASN A 109 2.86 7.78 4.84
N ILE A 110 3.73 6.79 4.95
CA ILE A 110 4.49 6.20 3.86
C ILE A 110 3.89 4.83 3.53
N TYR A 111 3.71 4.57 2.24
CA TYR A 111 3.29 3.27 1.71
C TYR A 111 4.36 2.79 0.73
N LYS A 112 4.97 1.63 1.00
CA LYS A 112 6.18 1.21 0.30
C LYS A 112 6.12 -0.25 -0.14
N ILE A 113 6.64 -0.51 -1.34
CA ILE A 113 6.96 -1.83 -1.86
C ILE A 113 8.48 -1.89 -2.04
N ASP A 114 9.14 -2.85 -1.41
CA ASP A 114 10.55 -3.20 -1.63
C ASP A 114 10.62 -4.55 -2.34
N ILE A 115 11.49 -4.67 -3.34
CA ILE A 115 11.69 -5.88 -4.15
C ILE A 115 13.16 -6.27 -4.08
N ALA A 116 13.42 -7.54 -3.78
CA ALA A 116 14.77 -8.04 -3.62
C ALA A 116 15.51 -8.20 -4.96
N SER A 117 14.80 -8.68 -5.99
CA SER A 117 15.34 -8.90 -7.34
C SER A 117 14.30 -8.64 -8.47
N PRO A 118 14.65 -7.83 -9.49
CA PRO A 118 15.76 -6.88 -9.47
C PRO A 118 15.57 -5.88 -8.33
N LYS A 119 16.65 -5.56 -7.61
CA LYS A 119 16.57 -4.72 -6.40
C LYS A 119 15.96 -3.36 -6.74
N SER A 120 14.80 -3.08 -6.17
CA SER A 120 14.05 -1.86 -6.42
C SER A 120 13.07 -1.57 -5.28
N HIS A 121 12.59 -0.32 -5.20
CA HIS A 121 11.51 0.03 -4.29
C HIS A 121 10.66 1.19 -4.83
N TYR A 122 9.44 1.27 -4.32
CA TYR A 122 8.43 2.21 -4.79
C TYR A 122 7.62 2.79 -3.63
N PHE A 123 7.24 4.06 -3.77
CA PHE A 123 6.29 4.71 -2.88
C PHE A 123 4.97 5.01 -3.61
N LEU A 124 3.85 4.91 -2.89
CA LEU A 124 2.52 4.78 -3.52
C LEU A 124 1.59 6.00 -3.36
N ASN A 125 2.02 7.04 -2.62
CA ASN A 125 1.23 8.25 -2.33
C ASN A 125 2.01 9.56 -2.53
N ARG A 126 2.95 9.60 -3.49
CA ARG A 126 3.66 10.83 -3.86
C ARG A 126 2.68 11.97 -4.15
N GLN A 127 3.08 13.20 -3.84
CA GLN A 127 2.56 14.46 -4.38
C GLN A 127 3.67 15.52 -4.45
N ASP A 128 3.54 16.54 -5.31
CA ASP A 128 4.52 17.66 -5.39
C ASP A 128 4.51 18.56 -4.15
N ARG A 129 3.37 18.60 -3.47
CA ARG A 129 3.17 19.38 -2.25
C ARG A 129 2.37 18.57 -1.25
N VAL A 130 2.76 18.70 0.00
CA VAL A 130 2.01 18.21 1.13
C VAL A 130 1.04 19.26 1.65
N GLY A 131 0.07 18.82 2.46
CA GLY A 131 -0.89 19.67 3.14
C GLY A 131 -1.89 18.81 3.92
N HIS A 132 -2.66 19.45 4.80
CA HIS A 132 -3.65 18.75 5.61
C HIS A 132 -4.89 18.37 4.79
N ARG A 133 -4.75 17.38 3.90
CA ARG A 133 -5.82 16.87 3.03
C ARG A 133 -5.77 15.36 2.89
N ILE A 134 -6.92 14.80 2.55
CA ILE A 134 -7.11 13.39 2.22
C ILE A 134 -7.73 13.29 0.83
N PHE A 135 -7.30 12.32 0.01
CA PHE A 135 -7.77 12.14 -1.36
C PHE A 135 -7.80 10.66 -1.76
N THR A 136 -8.58 10.36 -2.79
CA THR A 136 -8.63 9.03 -3.40
C THR A 136 -7.53 8.86 -4.43
N ILE A 137 -6.99 7.64 -4.53
CA ILE A 137 -6.12 7.22 -5.63
C ILE A 137 -6.78 6.09 -6.41
N ASP A 138 -6.58 6.09 -7.72
CA ASP A 138 -6.89 4.96 -8.61
C ASP A 138 -5.95 5.07 -9.81
N TYR A 139 -4.92 4.22 -9.87
CA TYR A 139 -3.96 4.23 -10.95
C TYR A 139 -3.33 2.86 -11.16
N VAL A 140 -2.77 2.64 -12.36
CA VAL A 140 -2.05 1.41 -12.70
C VAL A 140 -0.58 1.68 -12.92
N LYS A 141 0.27 0.74 -12.52
CA LYS A 141 1.72 0.75 -12.83
C LYS A 141 2.22 -0.64 -13.14
N THR A 142 3.18 -0.70 -14.05
CA THR A 142 3.91 -1.93 -14.37
C THR A 142 5.29 -1.87 -13.76
N ILE A 143 5.65 -2.91 -13.03
CA ILE A 143 6.99 -3.09 -12.45
C ILE A 143 7.55 -4.46 -12.86
N GLU A 144 8.86 -4.64 -12.71
CA GLU A 144 9.53 -5.91 -13.04
C GLU A 144 9.97 -6.62 -11.78
N ILE A 145 9.70 -7.93 -11.72
CA ILE A 145 10.02 -8.79 -10.58
C ILE A 145 10.54 -10.13 -11.09
N GLU A 146 11.66 -10.60 -10.55
CA GLU A 146 12.14 -11.95 -10.83
C GLU A 146 11.30 -13.00 -10.08
N GLY A 147 11.06 -14.16 -10.72
CA GLY A 147 10.41 -15.29 -10.08
C GLY A 147 11.13 -15.72 -8.80
N GLY A 148 10.38 -15.94 -7.73
CA GLY A 148 10.94 -16.28 -6.41
C GLY A 148 11.48 -15.09 -5.61
N SER A 149 11.50 -13.87 -6.16
CA SER A 149 11.98 -12.67 -5.48
C SER A 149 11.16 -12.37 -4.22
N GLN A 150 11.84 -11.98 -3.14
CA GLN A 150 11.15 -11.51 -1.93
C GLN A 150 10.63 -10.09 -2.17
N ILE A 151 9.36 -9.88 -1.81
CA ILE A 151 8.71 -8.58 -1.79
C ILE A 151 8.39 -8.23 -0.34
N THR A 152 8.74 -7.02 0.06
CA THR A 152 8.32 -6.44 1.33
C THR A 152 7.30 -5.34 1.08
N LEU A 153 6.14 -5.46 1.71
CA LEU A 153 5.07 -4.47 1.72
C LEU A 153 5.09 -3.82 3.11
N SER A 154 5.30 -2.50 3.17
CA SER A 154 5.37 -1.79 4.45
C SER A 154 4.60 -0.48 4.46
N GLY A 155 4.10 -0.15 5.64
CA GLY A 155 3.56 1.16 5.96
C GLY A 155 4.32 1.74 7.14
N ASP A 156 4.58 3.05 7.11
CA ASP A 156 5.15 3.81 8.22
C ASP A 156 4.36 5.10 8.42
N GLY A 157 3.66 5.23 9.55
CA GLY A 157 2.81 6.36 9.88
C GLY A 157 3.54 7.54 10.52
N GLN A 158 4.87 7.46 10.65
CA GLN A 158 5.82 8.48 11.10
C GLN A 158 5.65 9.02 12.52
N ASN A 159 4.43 9.28 13.00
CA ASN A 159 4.17 9.99 14.25
C ASN A 159 2.91 9.51 15.01
N GLY A 160 2.31 8.39 14.62
CA GLY A 160 1.13 7.82 15.30
C GLY A 160 -0.18 8.54 15.02
N LYS A 161 -0.19 9.54 14.14
CA LYS A 161 -1.36 10.29 13.72
C LYS A 161 -1.44 10.29 12.21
N LEU A 162 -2.67 10.26 11.73
CA LEU A 162 -2.98 10.39 10.32
C LEU A 162 -4.14 11.34 10.12
N ILE A 163 -4.22 11.92 8.93
CA ILE A 163 -5.43 12.61 8.50
C ILE A 163 -6.52 11.56 8.32
N SER A 164 -7.60 11.66 9.08
CA SER A 164 -8.70 10.70 8.95
C SER A 164 -9.37 10.87 7.58
N ASN A 165 -10.12 9.85 7.14
CA ASN A 165 -11.03 10.02 6.00
C ASN A 165 -12.25 10.88 6.38
N PHE A 166 -12.00 12.10 6.87
CA PHE A 166 -13.01 13.03 7.34
C PHE A 166 -13.94 13.50 6.21
N ALA A 167 -13.45 13.47 4.97
CA ALA A 167 -14.23 13.78 3.79
C ALA A 167 -15.17 12.63 3.37
N GLN A 168 -15.11 11.51 4.09
CA GLN A 168 -15.94 10.31 3.84
C GLN A 168 -15.80 9.81 2.40
N HIS A 169 -14.58 9.88 1.85
CA HIS A 169 -14.27 9.34 0.53
C HIS A 169 -14.57 7.84 0.49
N VAL A 170 -15.25 7.41 -0.56
CA VAL A 170 -15.54 6.00 -0.85
C VAL A 170 -14.84 5.64 -2.15
N VAL A 171 -14.13 4.52 -2.14
CA VAL A 171 -13.49 3.96 -3.33
C VAL A 171 -14.41 2.86 -3.87
N PRO A 172 -14.97 3.00 -5.09
CA PRO A 172 -15.86 2.00 -5.66
C PRO A 172 -15.21 0.61 -5.72
N ASP A 173 -16.03 -0.43 -5.50
CA ASP A 173 -15.65 -1.85 -5.59
C ASP A 173 -14.50 -2.29 -4.67
N VAL A 174 -14.18 -1.48 -3.66
CA VAL A 174 -13.16 -1.79 -2.67
C VAL A 174 -13.77 -1.69 -1.28
N ALA A 175 -13.64 -2.76 -0.49
CA ALA A 175 -14.13 -2.76 0.88
C ALA A 175 -13.53 -1.57 1.67
N PRO A 176 -14.35 -0.87 2.49
CA PRO A 176 -15.71 -1.21 2.91
C PRO A 176 -16.84 -0.53 2.11
N ALA A 177 -16.64 -0.20 0.83
CA ALA A 177 -17.68 0.37 -0.01
C ALA A 177 -19.02 -0.41 0.12
N PRO A 178 -20.17 0.28 0.16
CA PRO A 178 -20.37 1.71 -0.09
C PRO A 178 -20.04 2.64 1.11
N LYS A 179 -19.51 2.10 2.22
CA LYS A 179 -19.13 2.90 3.40
C LYS A 179 -17.70 3.43 3.27
N PRO A 180 -17.38 4.59 3.85
CA PRO A 180 -16.01 5.07 3.93
C PRO A 180 -15.19 4.23 4.92
N TYR A 181 -13.91 4.01 4.61
CA TYR A 181 -12.97 3.40 5.56
C TYR A 181 -12.60 4.40 6.67
N HIS A 182 -12.59 3.96 7.94
CA HIS A 182 -12.17 4.78 9.07
C HIS A 182 -10.64 4.77 9.22
N GLY A 183 -9.99 5.58 8.41
CA GLY A 183 -8.53 5.65 8.33
C GLY A 183 -8.07 5.87 6.90
N GLN A 184 -6.90 5.34 6.58
CA GLN A 184 -6.33 5.35 5.24
C GLN A 184 -5.99 3.94 4.78
N PHE A 185 -6.07 3.71 3.47
CA PHE A 185 -5.71 2.42 2.91
C PHE A 185 -5.27 2.52 1.45
N ILE A 186 -4.55 1.49 1.00
CA ILE A 186 -4.31 1.20 -0.42
C ILE A 186 -4.57 -0.29 -0.65
N GLN A 187 -5.47 -0.60 -1.57
CA GLN A 187 -5.68 -1.92 -2.16
C GLN A 187 -4.73 -2.07 -3.36
N ILE A 188 -4.03 -3.20 -3.44
CA ILE A 188 -3.31 -3.65 -4.63
C ILE A 188 -4.13 -4.75 -5.29
N ASP A 189 -4.35 -4.64 -6.60
CA ASP A 189 -4.91 -5.72 -7.41
C ASP A 189 -4.00 -5.98 -8.61
N VAL A 190 -3.81 -7.25 -8.95
CA VAL A 190 -3.01 -7.66 -10.10
C VAL A 190 -3.89 -7.60 -11.34
N VAL A 191 -3.55 -6.71 -12.26
CA VAL A 191 -4.27 -6.53 -13.53
C VAL A 191 -3.72 -7.48 -14.59
N LYS A 192 -2.39 -7.62 -14.65
CA LYS A 192 -1.72 -8.40 -15.70
C LYS A 192 -0.38 -8.90 -15.20
N VAL A 193 0.00 -10.10 -15.64
CA VAL A 193 1.37 -10.63 -15.47
C VAL A 193 1.84 -11.20 -16.79
N GLU A 194 3.03 -10.80 -17.22
CA GLU A 194 3.69 -11.26 -18.44
C GLU A 194 5.13 -11.63 -18.13
N GLU A 195 5.59 -12.78 -18.62
CA GLU A 195 7.01 -13.10 -18.64
C GLU A 195 7.73 -12.14 -19.59
N SER A 196 8.82 -11.51 -19.14
CA SER A 196 9.69 -10.71 -19.99
C SER A 196 10.39 -11.62 -20.99
N LYS A 197 10.45 -11.18 -22.25
CA LYS A 197 11.21 -11.87 -23.31
C LYS A 197 12.71 -11.78 -23.09
#